data_AF-A0A945WZL8-F1
#
_entry.id   AF-A0A945WZL8-F1
#
_cell.length_a   1.000
_cell.length_b   1.000
_cell.length_c   1.000
_cell.angle_alpha   90.00
_cell.angle_beta   90.00
_cell.angle_gamma   90.00
#
_symmetry.space_group_name_H-M   'P 1'
#
loop_
_entity.id
_entity.type
_entity.pdbx_description
1 polymer ?
#
loop_
_entity_poly.entity_id
_entity_poly.type
_entity_poly.pdbx_seq_one_letter_code
_entity_poly.pdbx_strand_id
1 'polypeptide(L)'
;MLTAEIGHPPTPHTPPRVPCPLSRLPLLGLAQRIARHSDRQALHEFHNERTPFRRSHGSRMRFVEFLSLLRSVSARERPTELVDRAHDLTLDKFMRLPAESSARDAGEGERGRLGIDCRRYFLAFSEAVNGNGKGDELWDELTAANVLQNFVSRHFRLSLYECLRSTDRTRYVWRVNGSEVTVLMPRGIAGSQRRAWLQAHVPNPDLSRPGGRDRIQVIIDESLGTQSFHSLDADDGPLHLDGACEPAFDPWSGTSDVSMAGLAEAVANEKAANIDAQRTAIRALGPSKLRKLVLEIFAELSNGTYSGQTIAKRHGLSPPTFSRFAGLAATSWKDTDANGPRIPDLWANTAYVLTMDPVFMEVVDAMGLLGVVNASARQARTARKGGAR
;
A
#
# COMPACT_ATOMS: atom_id res chain seq x y z
N MET A 1 46.25 -16.60 67.14
CA MET A 1 45.93 -17.02 65.76
C MET A 1 44.52 -17.60 65.77
N LEU A 2 43.54 -16.80 65.35
CA LEU A 2 42.14 -17.20 65.16
C LEU A 2 41.67 -16.43 63.92
N THR A 3 41.60 -17.11 62.78
CA THR A 3 41.03 -16.58 61.54
C THR A 3 39.55 -16.94 61.51
N ALA A 4 38.69 -15.93 61.60
CA ALA A 4 37.24 -16.08 61.47
C ALA A 4 36.86 -16.12 59.98
N GLU A 5 36.22 -17.22 59.56
CA GLU A 5 35.61 -17.35 58.25
C GLU A 5 34.32 -16.53 58.18
N ILE A 6 34.27 -15.57 57.27
CA ILE A 6 33.09 -14.75 56.98
C ILE A 6 32.22 -15.54 56.00
N GLY A 7 31.13 -16.15 56.50
CA GLY A 7 30.12 -16.79 55.68
C GLY A 7 29.39 -15.79 54.79
N HIS A 8 29.41 -16.00 53.47
CA HIS A 8 28.57 -15.26 52.53
C HIS A 8 27.11 -15.69 52.64
N PRO A 9 26.15 -14.75 52.66
CA PRO A 9 24.73 -15.08 52.70
C PRO A 9 24.30 -15.75 51.38
N PRO A 10 23.39 -16.74 51.45
CA PRO A 10 22.88 -17.40 50.25
C PRO A 10 22.10 -16.40 49.39
N THR A 11 22.46 -16.34 48.11
CA THR A 11 21.77 -15.54 47.11
C THR A 11 20.30 -15.96 47.00
N PRO A 12 19.35 -15.01 46.92
CA PRO A 12 17.93 -15.34 46.82
C PRO A 12 17.66 -16.10 45.52
N HIS A 13 17.24 -17.36 45.65
CA HIS A 13 16.73 -18.17 44.56
C HIS A 13 15.53 -17.46 43.95
N THR A 14 15.74 -16.83 42.78
CA THR A 14 14.64 -16.28 41.99
C THR A 14 13.86 -17.48 41.44
N PRO A 15 12.55 -17.62 41.73
CA PRO A 15 11.78 -18.75 41.23
C PRO A 15 11.80 -18.76 39.69
N PRO A 16 11.89 -19.94 39.06
CA PRO A 16 11.88 -20.04 37.61
C PRO A 16 10.57 -19.43 37.08
N ARG A 17 10.67 -18.36 36.30
CA ARG A 17 9.52 -17.78 35.60
C ARG A 17 8.92 -18.85 34.70
N VAL A 18 7.70 -19.29 35.01
CA VAL A 18 6.93 -20.17 34.14
C VAL A 18 6.83 -19.49 32.77
N PRO A 19 7.32 -20.11 31.68
CA PRO A 19 7.27 -19.49 30.36
C PRO A 19 5.81 -19.26 29.98
N CYS A 20 5.47 -18.00 29.68
CA CYS A 20 4.13 -17.66 29.21
C CYS A 20 3.87 -18.41 27.90
N PRO A 21 2.71 -19.09 27.75
CA PRO A 21 2.42 -19.84 26.53
C PRO A 21 2.43 -18.91 25.31
N LEU A 22 3.00 -19.37 24.20
CA LEU A 22 3.16 -18.59 22.96
C LEU A 22 1.83 -18.04 22.43
N SER A 23 0.73 -18.75 22.67
CA SER A 23 -0.64 -18.35 22.30
C SER A 23 -1.17 -17.13 23.05
N ARG A 24 -0.53 -16.73 24.16
CA ARG A 24 -0.88 -15.52 24.92
C ARG A 24 0.04 -14.34 24.66
N LEU A 25 1.11 -14.53 23.89
CA LEU A 25 2.00 -13.42 23.56
C LEU A 25 1.31 -12.47 22.57
N PRO A 26 1.43 -11.15 22.75
CA PRO A 26 1.10 -10.18 21.71
C PRO A 26 1.91 -10.45 20.44
N LEU A 27 1.38 -10.06 19.28
CA LEU A 27 2.00 -10.26 17.96
C LEU A 27 3.42 -9.69 17.92
N LEU A 28 3.63 -8.53 18.54
CA LEU A 28 4.94 -7.91 18.67
C LEU A 28 5.91 -8.77 19.49
N GLY A 29 5.45 -9.34 20.61
CA GLY A 29 6.26 -10.25 21.43
C GLY A 29 6.64 -11.53 20.69
N LEU A 30 5.70 -12.07 19.89
CA LEU A 30 5.95 -13.23 19.04
C LEU A 30 7.01 -12.93 17.98
N ALA A 31 6.88 -11.79 17.28
CA ALA A 31 7.87 -11.34 16.29
C ALA A 31 9.26 -11.12 16.90
N GLN A 32 9.35 -10.55 18.10
CA GLN A 32 10.62 -10.35 18.80
C GLN A 32 11.29 -11.68 19.16
N ARG A 33 10.53 -12.71 19.57
CA ARG A 33 11.08 -14.06 19.80
C ARG A 33 11.65 -14.66 18.52
N ILE A 34 10.94 -14.54 17.40
CA ILE A 34 11.44 -15.00 16.10
C ILE A 34 12.73 -14.26 15.73
N ALA A 35 12.70 -12.92 15.76
CA ALA A 35 13.79 -12.08 15.30
C ALA A 35 15.06 -12.22 16.14
N ARG A 36 14.94 -12.22 17.48
CA ARG A 36 16.10 -12.18 18.39
C ARG A 36 16.59 -13.55 18.83
N HIS A 37 15.70 -14.52 18.92
CA HIS A 37 16.01 -15.85 19.47
C HIS A 37 15.93 -16.96 18.43
N SER A 38 15.62 -16.64 17.17
CA SER A 38 15.44 -17.64 16.10
C SER A 38 14.42 -18.72 16.49
N ASP A 39 13.38 -18.31 17.23
CA ASP A 39 12.45 -19.22 17.89
C ASP A 39 11.50 -19.89 16.89
N ARG A 40 11.77 -21.17 16.60
CA ARG A 40 10.99 -22.00 15.67
C ARG A 40 9.54 -22.21 16.13
N GLN A 41 9.30 -22.29 17.45
CA GLN A 41 7.94 -22.47 17.96
C GLN A 41 7.12 -21.19 17.83
N ALA A 42 7.73 -20.03 18.10
CA ALA A 42 7.09 -18.74 17.87
C ALA A 42 6.76 -18.53 16.38
N LEU A 43 7.67 -18.96 15.49
CA LEU A 43 7.44 -18.91 14.04
C LEU A 43 6.30 -19.84 13.61
N HIS A 44 6.24 -21.06 14.15
CA HIS A 44 5.15 -21.99 13.89
C HIS A 44 3.80 -21.43 14.35
N GLU A 45 3.72 -20.93 15.59
CA GLU A 45 2.54 -20.26 16.14
C GLU A 45 2.05 -19.12 15.24
N PHE A 46 2.98 -18.27 14.76
CA PHE A 46 2.67 -17.17 13.87
C PHE A 46 2.00 -17.62 12.56
N HIS A 47 2.54 -18.67 11.92
CA HIS A 47 2.05 -19.12 10.61
C HIS A 47 0.78 -19.97 10.70
N ASN A 48 0.67 -20.82 11.71
CA ASN A 48 -0.34 -21.86 11.77
C ASN A 48 -1.53 -21.53 12.68
N GLU A 49 -1.31 -20.77 13.75
CA GLU A 49 -2.34 -20.53 14.78
C GLU A 49 -2.86 -19.09 14.76
N ARG A 50 -1.98 -18.12 14.48
CA ARG A 50 -2.35 -16.70 14.50
C ARG A 50 -3.06 -16.28 13.21
N THR A 51 -4.05 -15.41 13.37
CA THR A 51 -4.82 -14.81 12.27
C THR A 51 -4.73 -13.28 12.27
N PRO A 52 -3.52 -12.70 12.15
CA PRO A 52 -3.35 -11.26 12.27
C PRO A 52 -3.82 -10.50 11.02
N PHE A 53 -4.09 -11.19 9.90
CA PHE A 53 -4.49 -10.56 8.64
C PHE A 53 -6.02 -10.48 8.53
N ARG A 54 -6.54 -9.50 7.79
CA ARG A 54 -7.97 -9.30 7.59
C ARG A 54 -8.31 -9.07 6.11
N ARG A 55 -9.44 -9.62 5.68
CA ARG A 55 -10.07 -9.25 4.39
C ARG A 55 -10.82 -7.92 4.54
N SER A 56 -11.22 -7.33 3.40
CA SER A 56 -12.06 -6.13 3.33
C SER A 56 -13.37 -6.25 4.13
N HIS A 57 -13.96 -7.44 4.22
CA HIS A 57 -15.18 -7.71 5.00
C HIS A 57 -14.91 -8.08 6.47
N GLY A 58 -13.68 -7.95 6.96
CA GLY A 58 -13.32 -8.16 8.37
C GLY A 58 -12.99 -9.60 8.77
N SER A 59 -13.13 -10.59 7.87
CA SER A 59 -12.71 -11.96 8.18
C SER A 59 -11.21 -12.05 8.40
N ARG A 60 -10.83 -12.72 9.50
CA ARG A 60 -9.44 -12.93 9.90
C ARG A 60 -8.83 -14.09 9.11
N MET A 61 -7.55 -13.98 8.79
CA MET A 61 -6.80 -14.94 7.99
C MET A 61 -5.42 -15.20 8.57
N ARG A 62 -4.92 -16.42 8.35
CA ARG A 62 -3.53 -16.81 8.57
C ARG A 62 -2.64 -16.21 7.50
N PHE A 63 -1.32 -16.25 7.74
CA PHE A 63 -0.33 -15.73 6.78
C PHE A 63 -0.45 -16.37 5.40
N VAL A 64 -0.52 -17.70 5.33
CA VAL A 64 -0.59 -18.44 4.05
C VAL A 64 -1.87 -18.13 3.28
N GLU A 65 -3.00 -17.99 3.99
CA GLU A 65 -4.29 -17.61 3.39
C GLU A 65 -4.24 -16.18 2.83
N PHE A 66 -3.63 -15.25 3.57
CA PHE A 66 -3.42 -13.89 3.11
C PHE A 66 -2.49 -13.83 1.89
N LEU A 67 -1.39 -14.58 1.89
CA LEU A 67 -0.48 -14.63 0.75
C LEU A 67 -1.12 -15.28 -0.48
N SER A 68 -1.97 -16.29 -0.28
CA SER A 68 -2.79 -16.89 -1.33
C SER A 68 -3.81 -15.91 -1.91
N LEU A 69 -4.40 -15.05 -1.07
CA LEU A 69 -5.25 -13.95 -1.53
C LEU A 69 -4.45 -12.99 -2.42
N LEU A 70 -3.27 -12.53 -1.97
CA LEU A 70 -2.41 -11.63 -2.75
C LEU A 70 -2.04 -12.26 -4.12
N ARG A 71 -1.68 -13.54 -4.12
CA ARG A 71 -1.43 -14.33 -5.33
C ARG A 71 -2.64 -14.33 -6.27
N SER A 72 -3.83 -14.69 -5.78
CA SER A 72 -5.04 -14.80 -6.60
C SER A 72 -5.45 -13.48 -7.24
N VAL A 73 -5.26 -12.38 -6.53
CA VAL A 73 -5.57 -11.03 -7.03
C VAL A 73 -4.57 -10.65 -8.12
N SER A 74 -3.26 -10.81 -7.88
CA SER A 74 -2.24 -10.45 -8.87
C SER A 74 -2.22 -11.34 -10.12
N ALA A 75 -2.66 -12.59 -10.01
CA ALA A 75 -2.76 -13.51 -11.14
C ALA A 75 -3.82 -13.10 -12.18
N ARG A 76 -4.71 -12.13 -11.86
CA ARG A 76 -5.69 -11.58 -12.83
C ARG A 76 -5.06 -10.70 -13.89
N GLU A 77 -3.91 -10.10 -13.60
CA GLU A 77 -3.25 -9.10 -14.46
C GLU A 77 -1.85 -9.51 -14.91
N ARG A 78 -1.29 -10.58 -14.32
CA ARG A 78 0.12 -10.95 -14.50
C ARG A 78 0.25 -12.44 -14.77
N PRO A 79 1.32 -12.86 -15.48
CA PRO A 79 1.59 -14.28 -15.72
C PRO A 79 1.67 -15.07 -14.41
N THR A 80 0.92 -16.18 -14.32
CA THR A 80 0.81 -17.01 -13.11
C THR A 80 2.18 -17.44 -12.57
N GLU A 81 3.11 -17.85 -13.43
CA GLU A 81 4.45 -18.27 -13.01
C GLU A 81 5.23 -17.17 -12.28
N LEU A 82 5.09 -15.92 -12.73
CA LEU A 82 5.73 -14.78 -12.11
C LEU A 82 5.15 -14.53 -10.72
N VAL A 83 3.83 -14.62 -10.61
CA VAL A 83 3.10 -14.43 -9.35
C VAL A 83 3.40 -15.57 -8.38
N ASP A 84 3.48 -16.81 -8.85
CA ASP A 84 3.84 -18.00 -8.08
C ASP A 84 5.27 -17.88 -7.54
N ARG A 85 6.22 -17.46 -8.38
CA ARG A 85 7.58 -17.20 -7.92
C ARG A 85 7.64 -16.07 -6.90
N ALA A 86 6.84 -15.02 -7.06
CA ALA A 86 6.79 -13.91 -6.10
C ALA A 86 6.14 -14.34 -4.77
N HIS A 87 5.14 -15.22 -4.84
CA HIS A 87 4.55 -15.87 -3.69
C HIS A 87 5.61 -16.65 -2.92
N ASP A 88 6.37 -17.52 -3.59
CA ASP A 88 7.41 -18.34 -2.94
C ASP A 88 8.55 -17.50 -2.36
N LEU A 89 9.01 -16.48 -3.09
CA LEU A 89 10.00 -15.54 -2.57
C LEU A 89 9.51 -14.80 -1.32
N THR A 90 8.23 -14.47 -1.26
CA THR A 90 7.65 -13.78 -0.09
C THR A 90 7.46 -14.73 1.07
N LEU A 91 7.00 -15.95 0.79
CA LEU A 91 6.88 -17.02 1.76
C LEU A 91 8.25 -17.29 2.42
N ASP A 92 9.31 -17.38 1.62
CA ASP A 92 10.69 -17.54 2.10
C ASP A 92 11.12 -16.41 3.06
N LYS A 93 10.76 -15.15 2.73
CA LYS A 93 11.07 -13.96 3.55
C LYS A 93 10.47 -14.02 4.95
N PHE A 94 9.38 -14.76 5.14
CA PHE A 94 8.72 -14.86 6.43
C PHE A 94 8.80 -16.26 7.07
N MET A 95 9.39 -17.26 6.40
CA MET A 95 9.51 -18.63 6.94
C MET A 95 10.95 -19.11 7.15
N ARG A 96 11.93 -18.63 6.39
CA ARG A 96 13.29 -19.19 6.45
C ARG A 96 14.10 -18.63 7.61
N LEU A 97 14.31 -19.44 8.65
CA LEU A 97 15.34 -19.19 9.64
C LEU A 97 16.71 -19.62 9.10
N PRO A 98 17.80 -18.91 9.45
CA PRO A 98 19.13 -19.30 9.03
C PRO A 98 19.51 -20.62 9.69
N ALA A 99 20.24 -21.47 8.95
CA ALA A 99 20.77 -22.70 9.50
C ALA A 99 21.78 -22.36 10.62
N GLU A 100 21.72 -23.08 11.73
CA GLU A 100 22.62 -22.89 12.88
C GLU A 100 24.10 -23.13 12.50
N SER A 101 24.34 -23.88 11.42
CA SER A 101 25.66 -24.31 10.96
C SER A 101 26.35 -23.36 9.97
N SER A 102 25.63 -22.45 9.31
CA SER A 102 26.19 -21.63 8.22
C SER A 102 27.03 -20.43 8.68
N ALA A 103 27.16 -20.21 9.99
CA ALA A 103 27.93 -19.08 10.53
C ALA A 103 29.41 -19.37 10.76
N ARG A 104 29.83 -20.65 10.80
CA ARG A 104 31.22 -21.01 11.15
C ARG A 104 32.12 -21.33 9.96
N ASP A 105 31.56 -21.74 8.82
CA ASP A 105 32.34 -22.20 7.66
C ASP A 105 32.20 -21.33 6.39
N ALA A 106 31.44 -20.23 6.45
CA ALA A 106 31.28 -19.32 5.31
C ALA A 106 32.54 -18.45 5.13
N GLY A 107 33.50 -18.97 4.36
CA GLY A 107 34.66 -18.22 3.87
C GLY A 107 34.23 -16.92 3.19
N GLU A 108 35.09 -15.91 3.24
CA GLU A 108 34.79 -14.51 2.85
C GLU A 108 34.27 -14.33 1.41
N GLY A 109 34.36 -15.35 0.55
CA GLY A 109 33.81 -15.37 -0.81
C GLY A 109 32.30 -15.64 -0.94
N GLU A 110 31.63 -16.17 0.08
CA GLU A 110 30.18 -16.51 0.01
C GLU A 110 29.24 -15.48 0.66
N ARG A 111 29.77 -14.36 1.16
CA ARG A 111 28.97 -13.27 1.74
C ARG A 111 27.97 -12.64 0.76
N GLY A 112 28.13 -12.87 -0.55
CA GLY A 112 27.21 -12.41 -1.60
C GLY A 112 25.93 -13.24 -1.78
N ARG A 113 25.81 -14.42 -1.14
CA ARG A 113 24.62 -15.29 -1.21
C ARG A 113 24.09 -15.64 0.18
N LEU A 114 24.09 -14.68 1.10
CA LEU A 114 23.34 -14.84 2.35
C LEU A 114 21.87 -15.08 1.99
N GLY A 115 21.42 -16.32 2.18
CA GLY A 115 20.06 -16.74 1.93
C GLY A 115 19.06 -15.85 2.69
N ILE A 116 17.82 -15.90 2.23
CA ILE A 116 16.71 -15.15 2.86
C ILE A 116 16.63 -15.52 4.35
N ASP A 117 16.70 -14.52 5.24
CA ASP A 117 16.64 -14.66 6.71
C ASP A 117 15.40 -13.93 7.24
N CYS A 118 14.40 -14.70 7.69
CA CYS A 118 13.12 -14.16 8.15
C CYS A 118 13.25 -13.26 9.37
N ARG A 119 14.31 -13.43 10.18
CA ARG A 119 14.53 -12.62 11.39
C ARG A 119 14.69 -11.15 11.06
N ARG A 120 15.30 -10.82 9.92
CA ARG A 120 15.46 -9.43 9.46
C ARG A 120 14.12 -8.77 9.18
N TYR A 121 13.16 -9.50 8.64
CA TYR A 121 11.82 -9.01 8.33
C TYR A 121 11.00 -8.83 9.61
N PHE A 122 11.05 -9.79 10.54
CA PHE A 122 10.39 -9.65 11.84
C PHE A 122 11.02 -8.57 12.73
N LEU A 123 12.34 -8.33 12.62
CA LEU A 123 13.01 -7.23 13.30
C LEU A 123 12.54 -5.88 12.76
N ALA A 124 12.55 -5.69 11.43
CA ALA A 124 12.07 -4.46 10.79
C ALA A 124 10.59 -4.19 11.11
N PHE A 125 9.77 -5.24 11.12
CA PHE A 125 8.39 -5.16 11.59
C PHE A 125 8.31 -4.70 13.06
N SER A 126 9.08 -5.31 13.96
CA SER A 126 9.07 -4.95 15.38
C SER A 126 9.49 -3.50 15.62
N GLU A 127 10.49 -3.01 14.88
CA GLU A 127 10.94 -1.61 14.91
C GLU A 127 9.84 -0.65 14.44
N ALA A 128 9.12 -1.00 13.38
CA ALA A 128 8.01 -0.19 12.86
C ALA A 128 6.82 -0.08 13.84
N VAL A 129 6.56 -1.11 14.64
CA VAL A 129 5.48 -1.09 15.64
C VAL A 129 5.89 -0.32 16.90
N ASN A 130 7.12 -0.49 17.39
CA ASN A 130 7.60 0.16 18.62
C ASN A 130 7.54 1.70 18.58
N GLY A 131 7.56 2.31 17.39
CA GLY A 131 7.42 3.76 17.23
C GLY A 131 5.99 4.31 17.43
N ASN A 132 4.97 3.44 17.52
CA ASN A 132 3.56 3.84 17.42
C ASN A 132 2.68 3.45 18.61
N GLY A 133 3.25 2.85 19.67
CA GLY A 133 2.48 2.31 20.80
C GLY A 133 1.77 3.40 21.61
N LYS A 134 0.50 3.15 21.97
CA LYS A 134 -0.32 4.07 22.80
C LYS A 134 -0.47 3.59 24.25
N GLY A 135 0.03 2.39 24.58
CA GLY A 135 0.02 1.83 25.93
C GLY A 135 -1.26 1.06 26.30
N ASP A 136 -2.18 0.87 25.35
CA ASP A 136 -3.32 -0.05 25.47
C ASP A 136 -3.00 -1.31 24.66
N GLU A 137 -2.94 -2.45 25.34
CA GLU A 137 -2.58 -3.75 24.77
C GLU A 137 -3.45 -4.13 23.55
N LEU A 138 -4.75 -3.82 23.58
CA LEU A 138 -5.64 -4.16 22.47
C LEU A 138 -5.37 -3.29 21.24
N TRP A 139 -5.13 -1.99 21.46
CA TRP A 139 -4.78 -1.07 20.38
C TRP A 139 -3.41 -1.36 19.82
N ASP A 140 -2.46 -1.72 20.66
CA ASP A 140 -1.11 -2.08 20.24
C ASP A 140 -1.13 -3.37 19.40
N GLU A 141 -1.94 -4.38 19.77
CA GLU A 141 -2.15 -5.60 18.99
C GLU A 141 -2.80 -5.31 17.63
N LEU A 142 -3.85 -4.48 17.59
CA LEU A 142 -4.51 -4.07 16.35
C LEU A 142 -3.56 -3.29 15.44
N THR A 143 -2.76 -2.41 16.01
CA THR A 143 -1.76 -1.61 15.30
C THR A 143 -0.67 -2.52 14.73
N ALA A 144 -0.16 -3.47 15.52
CA ALA A 144 0.80 -4.46 15.07
C ALA A 144 0.25 -5.30 13.91
N ALA A 145 -1.00 -5.76 13.98
CA ALA A 145 -1.66 -6.51 12.92
C ALA A 145 -1.74 -5.72 11.61
N ASN A 146 -2.16 -4.44 11.67
CA ASN A 146 -2.24 -3.56 10.49
C ASN A 146 -0.87 -3.29 9.87
N VAL A 147 0.13 -2.97 10.70
CA VAL A 147 1.51 -2.75 10.24
C VAL A 147 2.05 -4.00 9.56
N LEU A 148 1.83 -5.18 10.14
CA LEU A 148 2.28 -6.45 9.58
C LEU A 148 1.61 -6.74 8.23
N GLN A 149 0.30 -6.55 8.12
CA GLN A 149 -0.45 -6.75 6.88
C GLN A 149 0.13 -5.90 5.74
N ASN A 150 0.29 -4.60 5.99
CA ASN A 150 0.88 -3.67 5.02
C ASN A 150 2.33 -4.05 4.67
N PHE A 151 3.09 -4.51 5.66
CA PHE A 151 4.46 -4.93 5.49
C PHE A 151 4.58 -6.17 4.58
N VAL A 152 3.74 -7.19 4.80
CA VAL A 152 3.68 -8.40 3.96
C VAL A 152 3.26 -8.05 2.53
N SER A 153 2.20 -7.24 2.36
CA SER A 153 1.77 -6.77 1.02
C SER A 153 2.87 -6.04 0.27
N ARG A 154 3.58 -5.13 0.96
CA ARG A 154 4.73 -4.43 0.39
C ARG A 154 5.82 -5.40 -0.05
N HIS A 155 6.14 -6.39 0.78
CA HIS A 155 7.16 -7.38 0.45
C HIS A 155 6.74 -8.30 -0.70
N PHE A 156 5.47 -8.66 -0.80
CA PHE A 156 4.93 -9.38 -1.96
C PHE A 156 5.12 -8.58 -3.25
N ARG A 157 4.76 -7.29 -3.24
CA ARG A 157 5.00 -6.39 -4.39
C ARG A 157 6.48 -6.26 -4.75
N LEU A 158 7.35 -6.16 -3.75
CA LEU A 158 8.80 -6.15 -3.98
C LEU A 158 9.28 -7.47 -4.59
N SER A 159 8.74 -8.61 -4.15
CA SER A 159 9.02 -9.91 -4.76
C SER A 159 8.52 -9.98 -6.20
N LEU A 160 7.38 -9.37 -6.55
CA LEU A 160 6.95 -9.26 -7.96
C LEU A 160 7.99 -8.48 -8.78
N TYR A 161 8.48 -7.35 -8.28
CA TYR A 161 9.54 -6.59 -8.97
C TYR A 161 10.87 -7.34 -9.04
N GLU A 162 11.20 -8.10 -8.00
CA GLU A 162 12.38 -8.95 -7.97
C GLU A 162 12.26 -10.07 -9.00
N CYS A 163 11.11 -10.74 -9.09
CA CYS A 163 10.79 -11.71 -10.14
C CYS A 163 10.93 -11.08 -11.52
N LEU A 164 10.34 -9.90 -11.74
CA LEU A 164 10.46 -9.15 -12.99
C LEU A 164 11.92 -8.82 -13.34
N ARG A 165 12.75 -8.41 -12.37
CA ARG A 165 14.18 -8.12 -12.58
C ARG A 165 15.00 -9.38 -12.80
N SER A 166 14.63 -10.47 -12.13
CA SER A 166 15.25 -11.79 -12.23
C SER A 166 14.73 -12.59 -13.43
N THR A 167 13.79 -12.03 -14.21
CA THR A 167 13.53 -12.56 -15.53
C THR A 167 14.84 -12.50 -16.28
N ASP A 168 15.16 -13.61 -16.92
CA ASP A 168 16.39 -13.90 -17.59
C ASP A 168 16.53 -12.90 -18.75
N ARG A 169 16.88 -11.65 -18.48
CA ARG A 169 16.91 -10.55 -19.44
C ARG A 169 18.34 -10.04 -19.54
N THR A 170 18.77 -9.79 -20.76
CA THR A 170 20.12 -9.34 -21.08
C THR A 170 20.02 -8.04 -21.85
N ARG A 171 20.99 -7.15 -21.62
CA ARG A 171 21.11 -5.91 -22.38
C ARG A 171 21.38 -6.26 -23.84
N TYR A 172 20.61 -5.66 -24.73
CA TYR A 172 20.77 -5.77 -26.16
C TYR A 172 20.84 -4.37 -26.76
N VAL A 173 21.90 -4.11 -27.53
CA VAL A 173 22.09 -2.84 -28.24
C VAL A 173 21.48 -2.99 -29.61
N TRP A 174 20.39 -2.27 -29.86
CA TRP A 174 19.72 -2.25 -31.15
C TRP A 174 20.14 -1.02 -31.93
N ARG A 175 20.70 -1.24 -33.13
CA ARG A 175 21.14 -0.20 -34.05
C ARG A 175 20.16 -0.06 -35.20
N VAL A 176 19.62 1.14 -35.39
CA VAL A 176 18.70 1.44 -36.48
C VAL A 176 18.94 2.87 -36.97
N ASN A 177 19.03 3.06 -38.28
CA ASN A 177 19.24 4.36 -38.92
C ASN A 177 20.43 5.16 -38.37
N GLY A 178 21.53 4.48 -38.02
CA GLY A 178 22.75 5.11 -37.49
C GLY A 178 22.71 5.47 -36.00
N SER A 179 21.57 5.31 -35.32
CA SER A 179 21.39 5.51 -33.89
C SER A 179 21.37 4.17 -33.14
N GLU A 180 21.75 4.19 -31.86
CA GLU A 180 21.73 2.99 -31.01
C GLU A 180 20.91 3.18 -29.73
N VAL A 181 20.16 2.14 -29.34
CA VAL A 181 19.38 2.11 -28.11
C VAL A 181 19.67 0.83 -27.35
N THR A 182 19.83 0.94 -26.03
CA THR A 182 20.02 -0.23 -25.15
C THR A 182 18.69 -0.60 -24.50
N VAL A 183 18.23 -1.81 -24.79
CA VAL A 183 16.98 -2.40 -24.27
C VAL A 183 17.26 -3.72 -23.55
N LEU A 184 16.36 -4.13 -22.67
CA LEU A 184 16.41 -5.41 -21.98
C LEU A 184 15.55 -6.43 -22.72
N MET A 185 16.18 -7.51 -23.18
CA MET A 185 15.54 -8.59 -23.95
C MET A 185 15.69 -9.93 -23.22
N PRO A 186 14.74 -10.87 -23.35
CA PRO A 186 14.89 -12.23 -22.81
C PRO A 186 16.18 -12.91 -23.31
N ARG A 187 16.89 -13.56 -22.38
CA ARG A 187 18.18 -14.23 -22.54
C ARG A 187 18.08 -15.41 -23.47
N GLY A 188 16.95 -16.13 -23.42
CA GLY A 188 16.66 -17.28 -24.28
C GLY A 188 16.49 -16.96 -25.77
N ILE A 189 16.33 -15.67 -26.15
CA ILE A 189 16.22 -15.27 -27.55
C ILE A 189 17.62 -14.96 -28.09
N ALA A 190 18.01 -15.56 -29.21
CA ALA A 190 19.29 -15.30 -29.86
C ALA A 190 19.37 -13.87 -30.42
N GLY A 191 20.57 -13.29 -30.56
CA GLY A 191 20.73 -11.90 -31.01
C GLY A 191 20.09 -11.58 -32.37
N SER A 192 20.13 -12.52 -33.31
CA SER A 192 19.46 -12.39 -34.62
C SER A 192 17.93 -12.33 -34.48
N GLN A 193 17.37 -13.20 -33.65
CA GLN A 193 15.93 -13.25 -33.35
C GLN A 193 15.48 -11.97 -32.63
N ARG A 194 16.28 -11.43 -31.71
CA ARG A 194 16.00 -10.15 -31.04
C ARG A 194 15.87 -9.01 -32.05
N ARG A 195 16.79 -8.94 -33.02
CA ARG A 195 16.75 -7.94 -34.09
C ARG A 195 15.49 -8.09 -34.94
N ALA A 196 15.23 -9.30 -35.43
CA ALA A 196 14.08 -9.58 -36.29
C ALA A 196 12.77 -9.25 -35.57
N TRP A 197 12.67 -9.61 -34.29
CA TRP A 197 11.52 -9.30 -33.45
C TRP A 197 11.31 -7.79 -33.31
N LEU A 198 12.35 -7.03 -32.97
CA LEU A 198 12.28 -5.56 -32.84
C LEU A 198 11.89 -4.87 -34.15
N GLN A 199 12.41 -5.37 -35.29
CA GLN A 199 12.04 -4.84 -36.62
C GLN A 199 10.57 -5.09 -36.96
N ALA A 200 10.03 -6.25 -36.56
CA ALA A 200 8.64 -6.61 -36.81
C ALA A 200 7.65 -5.87 -35.89
N HIS A 201 8.02 -5.59 -34.63
CA HIS A 201 7.09 -5.11 -33.61
C HIS A 201 7.25 -3.63 -33.24
N VAL A 202 8.33 -2.98 -33.68
CA VAL A 202 8.56 -1.54 -33.44
C VAL A 202 8.57 -0.79 -34.77
N PRO A 203 7.39 -0.44 -35.31
CA PRO A 203 7.31 0.33 -36.56
C PRO A 203 7.85 1.75 -36.33
N ASN A 204 8.68 2.21 -37.26
CA ASN A 204 9.32 3.52 -37.27
C ASN A 204 10.01 3.88 -35.93
N PRO A 205 11.14 3.21 -35.61
CA PRO A 205 11.89 3.47 -34.39
C PRO A 205 12.61 4.81 -34.48
N ASP A 206 11.91 5.88 -34.11
CA ASP A 206 12.52 7.20 -33.93
C ASP A 206 13.20 7.27 -32.56
N LEU A 207 14.51 6.99 -32.56
CA LEU A 207 15.35 7.04 -31.36
C LEU A 207 15.73 8.47 -30.96
N SER A 208 15.50 9.47 -31.82
CA SER A 208 15.82 10.87 -31.53
C SER A 208 14.76 11.53 -30.65
N ARG A 209 13.56 10.94 -30.57
CA ARG A 209 12.46 11.40 -29.72
C ARG A 209 12.75 11.15 -28.23
N PRO A 210 12.53 12.13 -27.34
CA PRO A 210 12.58 11.93 -25.89
C PRO A 210 11.65 10.78 -25.47
N GLY A 211 12.15 9.83 -24.68
CA GLY A 211 11.39 8.66 -24.23
C GLY A 211 11.29 7.50 -25.23
N GLY A 212 11.97 7.57 -26.38
CA GLY A 212 11.96 6.49 -27.40
C GLY A 212 12.40 5.14 -26.84
N ARG A 213 13.40 5.12 -25.95
CA ARG A 213 13.86 3.91 -25.24
C ARG A 213 12.76 3.30 -24.37
N ASP A 214 12.07 4.12 -23.59
CA ASP A 214 11.06 3.64 -22.64
C ASP A 214 9.86 3.06 -23.37
N ARG A 215 9.42 3.70 -24.47
CA ARG A 215 8.40 3.15 -25.38
C ARG A 215 8.79 1.76 -25.90
N ILE A 216 10.02 1.59 -26.37
CA ILE A 216 10.50 0.30 -26.91
C ILE A 216 10.53 -0.75 -25.79
N GLN A 217 10.96 -0.37 -24.58
CA GLN A 217 10.98 -1.28 -23.45
C GLN A 217 9.57 -1.74 -23.06
N VAL A 218 8.58 -0.84 -23.08
CA VAL A 218 7.16 -1.18 -22.86
C VAL A 218 6.67 -2.19 -23.89
N ILE A 219 6.95 -1.97 -25.18
CA ILE A 219 6.54 -2.92 -26.25
C ILE A 219 7.17 -4.30 -26.03
N ILE A 220 8.47 -4.36 -25.67
CA ILE A 220 9.15 -5.62 -25.33
C ILE A 220 8.51 -6.28 -24.11
N ASP A 221 8.19 -5.50 -23.08
CA ASP A 221 7.63 -6.00 -21.84
C ASP A 221 6.22 -6.56 -22.05
N GLU A 222 5.38 -5.86 -22.81
CA GLU A 222 4.02 -6.30 -23.16
C GLU A 222 4.02 -7.56 -24.03
N SER A 223 4.90 -7.60 -25.03
CA SER A 223 4.85 -8.64 -26.06
C SER A 223 5.69 -9.89 -25.73
N LEU A 224 6.84 -9.71 -25.07
CA LEU A 224 7.75 -10.80 -24.71
C LEU A 224 7.79 -11.09 -23.20
N GLY A 225 7.24 -10.19 -22.37
CA GLY A 225 7.10 -10.40 -20.93
C GLY A 225 5.81 -11.13 -20.53
N THR A 226 4.84 -11.19 -21.43
CA THR A 226 3.62 -12.00 -21.28
C THR A 226 3.83 -13.29 -22.05
N GLN A 227 4.23 -14.39 -21.39
CA GLN A 227 4.00 -15.71 -21.97
C GLN A 227 2.48 -15.92 -21.97
N SER A 228 1.80 -15.50 -23.03
CA SER A 228 0.43 -15.94 -23.30
C SER A 228 0.52 -17.38 -23.77
N PHE A 229 0.32 -18.33 -22.86
CA PHE A 229 -0.01 -19.67 -23.26
C PHE A 229 -1.41 -19.64 -23.86
N HIS A 230 -1.49 -19.85 -25.17
CA HIS A 230 -2.74 -20.27 -25.78
C HIS A 230 -3.08 -21.65 -25.22
N SER A 231 -4.20 -21.74 -24.50
CA SER A 231 -4.79 -23.02 -24.13
C SER A 231 -5.01 -23.81 -25.43
N LEU A 232 -4.48 -25.03 -25.50
CA LEU A 232 -4.65 -25.91 -26.67
C LEU A 232 -6.07 -26.50 -26.76
N ASP A 233 -6.94 -26.20 -25.78
CA ASP A 233 -8.26 -26.84 -25.63
C ASP A 233 -9.46 -25.90 -25.88
N ALA A 234 -9.28 -24.78 -26.62
CA ALA A 234 -10.40 -23.90 -26.97
C ALA A 234 -10.51 -23.74 -28.50
N ASP A 235 -11.22 -24.69 -29.10
CA ASP A 235 -11.89 -24.53 -30.39
C ASP A 235 -13.11 -23.62 -30.14
N ASP A 236 -12.99 -22.31 -30.40
CA ASP A 236 -14.12 -21.40 -30.66
C ASP A 236 -13.64 -19.98 -31.03
N GLY A 237 -13.72 -19.65 -32.33
CA GLY A 237 -14.11 -18.34 -32.86
C GLY A 237 -13.11 -17.16 -32.87
N PRO A 238 -13.15 -16.28 -33.90
CA PRO A 238 -12.28 -15.12 -34.00
C PRO A 238 -12.83 -13.93 -33.21
N LEU A 239 -12.18 -13.56 -32.11
CA LEU A 239 -12.47 -12.31 -31.41
C LEU A 239 -11.51 -11.21 -31.87
N HIS A 240 -12.07 -10.27 -32.64
CA HIS A 240 -11.50 -8.95 -32.88
C HIS A 240 -11.42 -8.18 -31.54
N LEU A 241 -10.22 -7.76 -31.14
CA LEU A 241 -10.01 -6.83 -30.03
C LEU A 241 -9.47 -5.51 -30.59
N ASP A 242 -10.38 -4.61 -30.95
CA ASP A 242 -10.14 -3.17 -30.95
C ASP A 242 -10.56 -2.64 -29.58
N GLY A 243 -9.70 -1.86 -28.91
CA GLY A 243 -10.15 -1.01 -27.80
C GLY A 243 -9.15 -0.85 -26.65
N ALA A 244 -8.45 0.29 -26.68
CA ALA A 244 -7.92 1.06 -25.55
C ALA A 244 -7.19 0.31 -24.43
N CYS A 245 -5.88 0.56 -24.30
CA CYS A 245 -5.13 0.45 -23.05
C CYS A 245 -5.87 1.20 -21.93
N GLU A 246 -6.65 0.48 -21.13
CA GLU A 246 -6.98 0.84 -19.76
C GLU A 246 -5.66 0.93 -18.95
N PRO A 247 -5.50 1.92 -18.06
CA PRO A 247 -4.32 1.98 -17.21
C PRO A 247 -4.29 0.75 -16.32
N ALA A 248 -3.13 0.08 -16.27
CA ALA A 248 -2.87 -1.08 -15.43
C ALA A 248 -3.48 -0.90 -14.03
N PHE A 249 -4.53 -1.67 -13.76
CA PHE A 249 -5.15 -1.83 -12.45
C PHE A 249 -4.03 -2.14 -11.43
N ASP A 250 -3.95 -1.35 -10.36
CA ASP A 250 -3.14 -1.69 -9.18
C ASP A 250 -4.13 -2.10 -8.08
N PRO A 251 -4.36 -3.41 -7.88
CA PRO A 251 -5.31 -3.92 -6.89
C PRO A 251 -4.98 -3.51 -5.45
N TRP A 252 -3.81 -2.91 -5.21
CA TRP A 252 -3.28 -2.60 -3.88
C TRP A 252 -2.71 -1.18 -3.75
N SER A 253 -3.11 -0.28 -4.66
CA SER A 253 -3.13 1.16 -4.34
C SER A 253 -4.04 1.47 -3.13
N GLY A 254 -4.81 0.49 -2.66
CA GLY A 254 -5.61 0.52 -1.42
C GLY A 254 -4.91 0.17 -0.09
N THR A 255 -3.58 0.20 0.01
CA THR A 255 -2.91 0.33 1.32
C THR A 255 -1.76 1.33 1.33
N SER A 256 -1.76 2.33 0.45
CA SER A 256 -1.57 3.65 1.04
C SER A 256 -2.80 3.82 1.91
N ASP A 257 -2.66 3.64 3.23
CA ASP A 257 -3.61 4.24 4.14
C ASP A 257 -3.85 5.63 3.58
N VAL A 258 -5.04 5.88 3.06
CA VAL A 258 -5.62 7.22 3.04
C VAL A 258 -5.80 7.53 4.53
N SER A 259 -4.67 7.71 5.22
CA SER A 259 -4.64 8.13 6.59
C SER A 259 -5.46 9.40 6.59
N MET A 260 -6.28 9.61 7.61
CA MET A 260 -7.06 10.84 7.72
C MET A 260 -6.16 12.08 7.54
N ALA A 261 -4.88 11.98 7.95
CA ALA A 261 -3.84 12.96 7.67
C ALA A 261 -3.54 13.14 6.16
N GLY A 262 -3.29 12.06 5.41
CA GLY A 262 -3.05 12.09 3.96
C GLY A 262 -4.25 12.60 3.17
N LEU A 263 -5.47 12.20 3.53
CA LEU A 263 -6.70 12.75 2.94
C LEU A 263 -6.84 14.23 3.23
N ALA A 264 -6.66 14.62 4.49
CA ALA A 264 -6.74 16.01 4.91
C ALA A 264 -5.72 16.87 4.16
N GLU A 265 -4.48 16.39 3.99
CA GLU A 265 -3.45 17.08 3.22
C GLU A 265 -3.82 17.21 1.74
N ALA A 266 -4.28 16.13 1.11
CA ALA A 266 -4.69 16.15 -0.30
C ALA A 266 -5.83 17.15 -0.54
N VAL A 267 -6.88 17.10 0.29
CA VAL A 267 -8.03 18.03 0.22
C VAL A 267 -7.59 19.47 0.53
N ALA A 268 -6.73 19.67 1.53
CA ALA A 268 -6.25 20.99 1.90
C ALA A 268 -5.39 21.62 0.79
N ASN A 269 -4.50 20.84 0.16
CA ASN A 269 -3.67 21.29 -0.95
C ASN A 269 -4.53 21.61 -2.19
N GLU A 270 -5.50 20.76 -2.53
CA GLU A 270 -6.41 20.99 -3.66
C GLU A 270 -7.26 22.25 -3.46
N LYS A 271 -7.82 22.47 -2.26
CA LYS A 271 -8.58 23.67 -1.91
C LYS A 271 -7.71 24.93 -1.93
N ALA A 272 -6.49 24.86 -1.41
CA ALA A 272 -5.56 25.98 -1.39
C ALA A 272 -5.06 26.36 -2.79
N ALA A 273 -4.77 25.37 -3.64
CA ALA A 273 -4.38 25.61 -5.04
C ALA A 273 -5.51 26.24 -5.86
N ASN A 274 -6.76 25.91 -5.53
CA ASN A 274 -7.95 26.46 -6.17
C ASN A 274 -8.64 27.54 -5.32
N ILE A 275 -7.86 28.40 -4.66
CA ILE A 275 -8.38 29.46 -3.77
C ILE A 275 -9.32 30.42 -4.50
N ASP A 276 -9.03 30.73 -5.77
CA ASP A 276 -9.82 31.65 -6.58
C ASP A 276 -11.20 31.10 -6.95
N ALA A 277 -11.35 29.76 -6.99
CA ALA A 277 -12.63 29.10 -7.18
C ALA A 277 -13.48 29.06 -5.88
N GLN A 278 -12.92 29.45 -4.73
CA GLN A 278 -13.66 29.51 -3.48
C GLN A 278 -14.48 30.79 -3.36
N ARG A 279 -15.50 30.77 -2.50
CA ARG A 279 -16.35 31.92 -2.17
C ARG A 279 -15.52 33.07 -1.58
N THR A 280 -15.96 34.30 -1.79
CA THR A 280 -15.23 35.53 -1.40
C THR A 280 -14.68 35.50 0.03
N ALA A 281 -15.49 35.07 1.01
CA ALA A 281 -15.06 35.00 2.41
C ALA A 281 -13.99 33.92 2.69
N ILE A 282 -14.03 32.79 1.96
CA ILE A 282 -12.99 31.75 2.05
C ILE A 282 -11.74 32.17 1.28
N ARG A 283 -11.91 32.82 0.12
CA ARG A 283 -10.83 33.39 -0.68
C ARG A 283 -10.02 34.42 0.11
N ALA A 284 -10.69 35.25 0.90
CA ALA A 284 -10.06 36.25 1.77
C ALA A 284 -9.11 35.68 2.83
N LEU A 285 -9.21 34.39 3.16
CA LEU A 285 -8.24 33.72 4.05
C LEU A 285 -6.86 33.59 3.41
N GLY A 286 -6.82 33.42 2.09
CA GLY A 286 -5.62 33.03 1.35
C GLY A 286 -5.27 31.54 1.48
N PRO A 287 -4.37 31.03 0.63
CA PRO A 287 -4.09 29.60 0.48
C PRO A 287 -3.55 28.96 1.76
N SER A 288 -2.62 29.64 2.46
CA SER A 288 -1.99 29.09 3.67
C SER A 288 -2.97 28.93 4.84
N LYS A 289 -3.84 29.93 5.06
CA LYS A 289 -4.84 29.86 6.14
C LYS A 289 -5.95 28.87 5.80
N LEU A 290 -6.36 28.79 4.53
CA LEU A 290 -7.32 27.77 4.08
C LEU A 290 -6.78 26.36 4.29
N ARG A 291 -5.50 26.11 3.95
CA ARG A 291 -4.86 24.81 4.21
C ARG A 291 -4.92 24.45 5.70
N LYS A 292 -4.55 25.39 6.57
CA LYS A 292 -4.59 25.20 8.03
C LYS A 292 -6.01 24.93 8.55
N LEU A 293 -7.01 25.67 8.05
CA LEU A 293 -8.42 25.46 8.37
C LEU A 293 -8.88 24.04 8.05
N VAL A 294 -8.58 23.54 6.84
CA VAL A 294 -8.97 22.19 6.43
C VAL A 294 -8.30 21.14 7.32
N LEU A 295 -6.98 21.22 7.52
CA LEU A 295 -6.26 20.26 8.37
C LEU A 295 -6.80 20.20 9.80
N GLU A 296 -7.14 21.37 10.37
CA GLU A 296 -7.69 21.46 11.72
C GLU A 296 -9.10 20.87 11.82
N ILE A 297 -9.95 21.06 10.80
CA ILE A 297 -11.27 20.42 10.72
C ILE A 297 -11.12 18.89 10.76
N PHE A 298 -10.24 18.33 9.91
CA PHE A 298 -10.01 16.88 9.88
C PHE A 298 -9.41 16.35 11.19
N ALA A 299 -8.47 17.09 11.80
CA ALA A 299 -7.84 16.70 13.07
C ALA A 299 -8.84 16.71 14.24
N GLU A 300 -9.67 17.75 14.38
CA GLU A 300 -10.68 17.79 15.44
C GLU A 300 -11.77 16.73 15.23
N LEU A 301 -12.12 16.41 13.98
CA LEU A 301 -13.03 15.30 13.66
C LEU A 301 -12.44 13.94 14.02
N SER A 302 -11.17 13.68 13.68
CA SER A 302 -10.52 12.42 14.02
C SER A 302 -10.38 12.22 15.53
N ASN A 303 -10.27 13.31 16.29
CA ASN A 303 -10.16 13.29 17.74
C ASN A 303 -11.53 13.31 18.46
N GLY A 304 -12.65 13.42 17.72
CA GLY A 304 -13.99 13.53 18.30
C GLY A 304 -14.25 14.84 19.06
N THR A 305 -13.40 15.85 18.89
CA THR A 305 -13.47 17.15 19.58
C THR A 305 -14.02 18.26 18.69
N TYR A 306 -14.62 17.92 17.56
CA TYR A 306 -15.05 18.88 16.54
C TYR A 306 -16.06 19.90 17.07
N SER A 307 -15.65 21.17 17.09
CA SER A 307 -16.54 22.30 17.35
C SER A 307 -16.48 23.31 16.21
N GLY A 308 -17.42 23.22 15.27
CA GLY A 308 -17.49 24.11 14.12
C GLY A 308 -17.55 25.60 14.49
N GLN A 309 -18.20 25.96 15.60
CA GLN A 309 -18.25 27.34 16.08
C GLN A 309 -16.88 27.84 16.56
N THR A 310 -16.15 26.99 17.29
CA THR A 310 -14.81 27.32 17.81
C THR A 310 -13.81 27.48 16.66
N ILE A 311 -13.83 26.56 15.69
CA ILE A 311 -12.97 26.61 14.51
C ILE A 311 -13.30 27.87 13.67
N ALA A 312 -14.59 28.14 13.42
CA ALA A 312 -15.02 29.32 12.66
C ALA A 312 -14.48 30.62 13.29
N LYS A 313 -14.63 30.77 14.61
CA LYS A 313 -14.13 31.93 15.35
C LYS A 313 -12.60 32.06 15.25
N ARG A 314 -11.86 30.95 15.38
CA ARG A 314 -10.38 30.90 15.30
C ARG A 314 -9.85 31.35 13.94
N HIS A 315 -10.59 31.07 12.87
CA HIS A 315 -10.25 31.47 11.51
C HIS A 315 -10.91 32.76 11.03
N GLY A 316 -11.64 33.48 11.90
CA GLY A 316 -12.30 34.74 11.55
C GLY A 316 -13.46 34.58 10.58
N LEU A 317 -14.11 33.41 10.54
CA LEU A 317 -15.26 33.13 9.68
C LEU A 317 -16.57 33.31 10.44
N SER A 318 -17.56 33.92 9.79
CA SER A 318 -18.91 33.97 10.34
C SER A 318 -19.53 32.56 10.36
N PRO A 319 -20.38 32.23 11.35
CA PRO A 319 -21.02 30.91 11.44
C PRO A 319 -21.75 30.50 10.14
N PRO A 320 -22.51 31.37 9.45
CA PRO A 320 -23.13 31.01 8.17
C PRO A 320 -22.13 30.66 7.07
N THR A 321 -20.97 31.34 7.04
CA THR A 321 -19.90 31.07 6.06
C THR A 321 -19.27 29.70 6.32
N PHE A 322 -18.91 29.44 7.58
CA PHE A 322 -18.32 28.17 7.98
C PHE A 322 -19.30 27.00 7.78
N SER A 323 -20.59 27.18 8.11
CA SER A 323 -21.62 26.17 7.90
C SER A 323 -21.73 25.73 6.44
N ARG A 324 -21.68 26.69 5.50
CA ARG A 324 -21.71 26.38 4.07
C ARG A 324 -20.43 25.73 3.56
N PHE A 325 -19.29 26.02 4.20
CA PHE A 325 -18.00 25.45 3.83
C PHE A 325 -17.82 24.03 4.37
N ALA A 326 -17.97 23.81 5.69
CA ALA A 326 -17.67 22.53 6.35
C ALA A 326 -18.83 21.98 7.21
N GLY A 327 -19.95 22.70 7.35
CA GLY A 327 -21.07 22.32 8.20
C GLY A 327 -20.83 22.62 9.68
N LEU A 328 -21.75 23.33 10.34
CA LEU A 328 -21.63 23.63 11.78
C LEU A 328 -21.99 22.43 12.67
N ALA A 329 -22.84 21.53 12.18
CA ALA A 329 -23.20 20.28 12.84
C ALA A 329 -23.26 19.18 11.78
N ALA A 330 -22.43 18.14 11.92
CA ALA A 330 -22.43 16.97 11.04
C ALA A 330 -23.80 16.26 10.98
N THR A 331 -24.69 16.54 11.93
CA THR A 331 -26.03 15.96 12.07
C THR A 331 -27.16 16.78 11.44
N SER A 332 -26.92 18.03 11.02
CA SER A 332 -27.97 18.96 10.54
C SER A 332 -28.32 18.83 9.04
N TRP A 333 -27.70 17.89 8.31
CA TRP A 333 -27.94 17.74 6.85
C TRP A 333 -29.25 17.02 6.52
N LYS A 334 -30.08 16.73 7.54
CA LYS A 334 -31.37 16.05 7.39
C LYS A 334 -32.52 16.97 6.96
N ASP A 335 -32.33 18.29 6.93
CA ASP A 335 -33.37 19.18 6.41
C ASP A 335 -33.41 19.12 4.89
N THR A 336 -34.31 18.27 4.41
CA THR A 336 -34.74 18.16 3.01
C THR A 336 -35.59 19.36 2.64
N ASP A 337 -34.95 20.42 2.16
CA ASP A 337 -35.63 21.36 1.26
C ASP A 337 -36.01 20.61 -0.04
N ALA A 338 -36.99 21.14 -0.79
CA ALA A 338 -37.49 20.58 -2.06
C ALA A 338 -36.41 20.34 -3.14
N ASN A 339 -35.18 20.82 -2.93
CA ASN A 339 -34.02 20.65 -3.79
C ASN A 339 -32.98 19.63 -3.27
N GLY A 340 -33.30 18.87 -2.22
CA GLY A 340 -32.42 17.84 -1.64
C GLY A 340 -31.40 18.38 -0.62
N PRO A 341 -30.70 17.48 0.11
CA PRO A 341 -29.76 17.86 1.15
C PRO A 341 -28.56 18.62 0.55
N ARG A 342 -28.33 19.85 1.01
CA ARG A 342 -27.25 20.70 0.52
C ARG A 342 -25.92 20.33 1.19
N ILE A 343 -25.09 19.56 0.48
CA ILE A 343 -23.78 19.12 0.97
C ILE A 343 -22.81 20.33 1.05
N PRO A 344 -22.10 20.54 2.18
CA PRO A 344 -21.11 21.61 2.29
C PRO A 344 -19.92 21.46 1.33
N ASP A 345 -19.32 22.59 0.96
CA ASP A 345 -18.32 22.69 -0.12
C ASP A 345 -17.04 21.85 0.16
N LEU A 346 -16.65 21.65 1.42
CA LEU A 346 -15.51 20.82 1.83
C LEU A 346 -15.79 19.33 1.60
N TRP A 347 -17.00 18.88 1.95
CA TRP A 347 -17.39 17.48 1.85
C TRP A 347 -17.64 17.05 0.42
N ALA A 348 -18.13 17.95 -0.43
CA ALA A 348 -18.24 17.69 -1.87
C ALA A 348 -16.86 17.41 -2.51
N ASN A 349 -15.82 18.18 -2.15
CA ASN A 349 -14.45 17.93 -2.63
C ASN A 349 -13.85 16.67 -2.00
N THR A 350 -14.09 16.44 -0.71
CA THR A 350 -13.63 15.22 -0.03
C THR A 350 -14.23 13.98 -0.69
N ALA A 351 -15.53 13.98 -0.97
CA ALA A 351 -16.21 12.91 -1.69
C ALA A 351 -15.64 12.74 -3.11
N TYR A 352 -15.37 13.82 -3.84
CA TYR A 352 -14.73 13.74 -5.15
C TYR A 352 -13.34 13.10 -5.08
N VAL A 353 -12.50 13.49 -4.13
CA VAL A 353 -11.17 12.88 -3.92
C VAL A 353 -11.32 11.40 -3.57
N LEU A 354 -12.26 11.06 -2.70
CA LEU A 354 -12.54 9.67 -2.32
C LEU A 354 -13.11 8.85 -3.48
N THR A 355 -13.85 9.44 -4.43
CA THR A 355 -14.32 8.71 -5.63
C THR A 355 -13.21 8.35 -6.61
N MET A 356 -12.03 8.96 -6.48
CA MET A 356 -10.85 8.56 -7.25
C MET A 356 -10.13 7.37 -6.62
N ASP A 357 -10.51 6.97 -5.41
CA ASP A 357 -10.01 5.77 -4.75
C ASP A 357 -10.93 4.58 -5.09
N PRO A 358 -10.45 3.61 -5.88
CA PRO A 358 -11.24 2.46 -6.30
C PRO A 358 -11.64 1.56 -5.12
N VAL A 359 -10.84 1.49 -4.05
CA VAL A 359 -11.13 0.68 -2.86
C VAL A 359 -12.23 1.32 -2.03
N PHE A 360 -12.20 2.65 -1.87
CA PHE A 360 -13.31 3.37 -1.24
C PHE A 360 -14.62 3.14 -1.99
N MET A 361 -14.60 3.21 -3.33
CA MET A 361 -15.78 3.03 -4.16
C MET A 361 -16.34 1.59 -4.09
N GLU A 362 -15.49 0.57 -3.97
CA GLU A 362 -15.92 -0.82 -3.75
C GLU A 362 -16.63 -0.98 -2.40
N VAL A 363 -16.12 -0.37 -1.33
CA VAL A 363 -16.77 -0.38 -0.01
C VAL A 363 -18.10 0.37 -0.04
N VAL A 364 -18.13 1.54 -0.68
CA VAL A 364 -19.34 2.36 -0.83
C VAL A 364 -20.42 1.63 -1.62
N ASP A 365 -20.05 0.90 -2.66
CA ASP A 365 -20.96 0.08 -3.44
C ASP A 365 -21.49 -1.11 -2.62
N ALA A 366 -20.62 -1.82 -1.91
CA ALA A 366 -20.99 -2.89 -0.99
C ALA A 366 -21.93 -2.42 0.14
N MET A 367 -21.84 -1.15 0.54
CA MET A 367 -22.72 -0.53 1.54
C MET A 367 -24.00 0.09 0.95
N GLY A 368 -24.21 0.04 -0.37
CA GLY A 368 -25.36 0.65 -1.05
C GLY A 368 -25.37 2.18 -1.00
N LEU A 369 -24.22 2.82 -0.73
CA LEU A 369 -24.06 4.27 -0.57
C LEU A 369 -23.62 4.96 -1.87
N LEU A 370 -23.48 4.20 -2.97
CA LEU A 370 -22.96 4.69 -4.25
C LEU A 370 -23.74 5.89 -4.80
N GLY A 371 -25.07 5.89 -4.65
CA GLY A 371 -25.93 7.00 -5.08
C GLY A 371 -25.62 8.33 -4.36
N VAL A 372 -25.35 8.27 -3.05
CA VAL A 372 -25.07 9.45 -2.21
C VAL A 372 -23.70 10.03 -2.56
N VAL A 373 -22.70 9.17 -2.72
CA VAL A 373 -21.34 9.57 -3.07
C VAL A 373 -21.30 10.18 -4.48
N ASN A 374 -21.97 9.56 -5.44
CA ASN A 374 -22.06 10.09 -6.80
C ASN A 374 -22.82 11.43 -6.89
N ALA A 375 -23.89 11.60 -6.11
CA ALA A 375 -24.58 12.89 -6.01
C ALA A 375 -23.65 13.99 -5.47
N SER A 376 -22.89 13.67 -4.43
CA SER A 376 -21.90 14.56 -3.82
C SER A 376 -20.79 14.96 -4.80
N ALA A 377 -20.24 13.99 -5.53
CA ALA A 377 -19.19 14.22 -6.52
C ALA A 377 -19.69 15.04 -7.73
N ARG A 378 -20.94 14.83 -8.16
CA ARG A 378 -21.57 15.62 -9.22
C ARG A 378 -21.74 17.09 -8.81
N GLN A 379 -22.13 17.35 -7.57
CA GLN A 379 -22.23 18.72 -7.04
C GLN A 379 -20.87 19.44 -7.04
N ALA A 380 -19.78 18.74 -6.74
CA ALA A 380 -18.43 19.29 -6.84
C ALA A 380 -18.05 19.66 -8.29
N ARG A 381 -18.43 18.81 -9.26
CA ARG A 381 -18.16 19.04 -10.69
C ARG A 381 -18.95 20.23 -11.25
N THR A 382 -20.21 20.40 -10.86
CA THR A 382 -21.04 21.52 -11.31
C THR A 382 -20.57 22.84 -10.70
N ALA A 383 -20.18 22.85 -9.42
CA ALA A 383 -19.60 24.03 -8.77
C ALA A 383 -18.32 24.51 -9.47
N ARG A 384 -17.46 23.59 -9.93
CA ARG A 384 -16.26 23.92 -10.73
C ARG A 384 -16.59 24.58 -12.06
N LYS A 385 -17.61 24.10 -12.78
CA LYS A 385 -18.01 24.65 -14.08
C LYS A 385 -18.70 26.02 -13.97
N GLY A 386 -19.38 26.29 -12.85
CA GLY A 386 -20.08 27.55 -12.61
C GLY A 386 -19.21 28.73 -12.14
N GLY A 387 -18.00 28.46 -11.65
CA GLY A 387 -17.07 29.48 -11.14
C GLY A 387 -16.11 30.09 -12.18
N ALA A 388 -16.21 29.69 -13.45
CA ALA A 388 -15.37 30.18 -14.55
C ALA A 388 -16.02 31.34 -15.34
N ARG A 389 -16.87 32.14 -14.69
CA ARG A 389 -17.47 33.36 -15.26
C ARG A 389 -17.04 34.59 -14.49
#